data_AF-A0A930PSW6-F1
#
_entry.id   AF-A0A930PSW6-F1
#
_cell.length_a   1.000
_cell.length_b   1.000
_cell.length_c   1.000
_cell.angle_alpha   90.00
_cell.angle_beta   90.00
_cell.angle_gamma   90.00
#
_symmetry.space_group_name_H-M   'P 1'
#
loop_
_entity.id
_entity.type
_entity.pdbx_description
1 polymer ?
#
loop_
_entity_poly.entity_id
_entity_poly.type
_entity_poly.pdbx_seq_one_letter_code
_entity_poly.pdbx_strand_id
1 'polypeptide(L)'
;MTLRTFFKNLFAPNSGTKRLYTPLELRLLEHYETWQKKREAEELASERKAERMVREYEASSKEHDYWEAKEEAERRYFDQMISQSTCLRAATVEDYNEWLTDWVHTGQRLHYFSDNPFSAWKLHYVQDPDTWVSISKDDHYGRPFPKDSRYLFIIPKQYDCTKYLSAFCVENNAVYGWHNNTPEFYSDGYPYSRNVPYVPAFTDTINQQMCQRAQAALDNCAEGERPEVDPVDLRVFKDRDAYMRRFREEQARRIADGTACAMERAEYKLRLAEAEHLEEQTLSKTDRVRPATCAEYDRWLEAWVRAGNDPAYYSDSEFNKKRPNYYYVIDPEAEFYISDRSVRRFIIPEEYDCRDYLYKFCPSPDAKVYGWVDNKPVIYVQRMDSFGRGFPGGYTNTVDARLRKQARLKYRQEP
;
A
#
# COMPACT_ATOMS: atom_id res chain seq x y z
N MET A 1 -9.27 27.80 -52.36
CA MET A 1 -9.80 26.52 -52.90
C MET A 1 -10.30 25.68 -51.74
N THR A 2 -11.49 25.11 -51.80
CA THR A 2 -12.02 24.22 -50.76
C THR A 2 -11.57 22.77 -51.03
N LEU A 3 -11.40 21.96 -49.98
CA LEU A 3 -11.04 20.53 -50.03
C LEU A 3 -11.88 19.74 -51.06
N ARG A 4 -13.17 20.11 -51.20
CA ARG A 4 -14.10 19.51 -52.16
C ARG A 4 -13.74 19.76 -53.64
N THR A 5 -13.11 20.89 -53.96
CA THR A 5 -12.65 21.22 -55.32
C THR A 5 -11.32 20.53 -55.64
N PHE A 6 -10.48 20.30 -54.63
CA PHE A 6 -9.23 19.53 -54.77
C PHE A 6 -9.53 18.06 -55.11
N PHE A 7 -10.49 17.44 -54.42
CA PHE A 7 -10.90 16.05 -54.69
C PHE A 7 -11.49 15.86 -56.10
N LYS A 8 -12.29 16.80 -56.62
CA LYS A 8 -12.86 16.66 -57.98
C LYS A 8 -11.81 16.67 -59.10
N ASN A 9 -10.69 17.37 -58.91
CA ASN A 9 -9.63 17.45 -59.92
C ASN A 9 -8.66 16.26 -59.86
N LEU A 10 -8.55 15.58 -58.71
CA LEU A 10 -7.67 14.41 -58.55
C LEU A 10 -8.18 13.14 -59.25
N PHE A 11 -9.49 13.05 -59.54
CA PHE A 11 -10.13 11.89 -60.18
C PHE A 11 -10.38 12.09 -61.69
N ALA A 12 -9.76 13.09 -62.32
CA ALA A 12 -9.85 13.28 -63.77
C ALA A 12 -9.13 12.11 -64.49
N PRO A 13 -9.83 11.32 -65.32
CA PRO A 13 -9.25 10.15 -65.96
C PRO A 13 -8.57 10.59 -67.25
N ASN A 14 -7.26 10.90 -67.21
CA ASN A 14 -6.38 10.89 -68.39
C ASN A 14 -4.90 11.16 -68.01
N SER A 15 -4.21 10.15 -67.48
CA SER A 15 -2.78 9.88 -67.74
C SER A 15 -2.38 8.54 -67.08
N GLY A 16 -1.44 7.83 -67.70
CA GLY A 16 -1.12 6.43 -67.43
C GLY A 16 -0.80 6.09 -65.97
N THR A 17 -1.52 5.10 -65.46
CA THR A 17 -1.13 4.15 -64.38
C THR A 17 -0.42 4.73 -63.15
N LYS A 18 -1.11 5.63 -62.42
CA LYS A 18 -0.99 5.70 -60.96
C LYS A 18 -2.33 5.23 -60.36
N ARG A 19 -2.34 4.08 -59.67
CA ARG A 19 -3.52 3.62 -58.91
C ARG A 19 -3.88 4.70 -57.88
N LEU A 20 -4.99 5.38 -58.12
CA LEU A 20 -5.61 6.32 -57.19
C LEU A 20 -5.87 5.61 -55.85
N TYR A 21 -5.61 6.30 -54.74
CA TYR A 21 -5.86 5.76 -53.41
C TYR A 21 -7.32 5.30 -53.29
N THR A 22 -7.54 4.13 -52.71
CA THR A 22 -8.89 3.76 -52.30
C THR A 22 -9.32 4.69 -51.14
N PRO A 23 -10.60 5.04 -51.03
CA PRO A 23 -11.10 5.85 -49.90
C PRO A 23 -10.70 5.30 -48.52
N LEU A 24 -10.49 3.98 -48.43
CA LEU A 24 -10.04 3.29 -47.23
C LEU A 24 -8.60 3.64 -46.84
N GLU A 25 -7.68 3.69 -47.80
CA GLU A 25 -6.26 3.98 -47.57
C GLU A 25 -6.05 5.40 -47.06
N LEU A 26 -6.76 6.38 -47.63
CA LEU A 26 -6.70 7.78 -47.19
C LEU A 26 -7.21 7.95 -45.77
N ARG A 27 -8.36 7.33 -45.45
CA ARG A 27 -8.95 7.38 -44.11
C ARG A 27 -8.01 6.81 -43.04
N LEU A 28 -7.40 5.65 -43.30
CA LEU A 28 -6.46 5.03 -42.34
C LEU A 28 -5.22 5.89 -42.11
N LEU A 29 -4.75 6.59 -43.14
CA LEU A 29 -3.62 7.52 -43.02
C LEU A 29 -3.99 8.74 -42.18
N GLU A 30 -5.12 9.39 -42.47
CA GLU A 30 -5.62 10.55 -41.71
C GLU A 30 -5.85 10.21 -40.24
N HIS A 31 -6.46 9.05 -39.95
CA HIS A 31 -6.66 8.58 -38.59
C HIS A 31 -5.32 8.35 -37.87
N TYR A 32 -4.35 7.70 -38.53
CA TYR A 32 -3.04 7.46 -37.94
C TYR A 32 -2.27 8.76 -37.63
N GLU A 33 -2.27 9.74 -38.54
CA GLU A 33 -1.60 11.02 -38.31
C GLU A 33 -2.26 11.81 -37.17
N THR A 34 -3.58 11.74 -37.07
CA THR A 34 -4.34 12.35 -35.97
C THR A 34 -4.01 11.66 -34.64
N TRP A 35 -3.98 10.32 -34.64
CA TRP A 35 -3.60 9.53 -33.46
C TRP A 35 -2.17 9.82 -33.03
N GLN A 36 -1.22 9.92 -33.96
CA GLN A 36 0.19 10.20 -33.64
C GLN A 36 0.34 11.57 -32.97
N LYS A 37 -0.29 12.61 -33.52
CA LYS A 37 -0.30 13.96 -32.92
C LYS A 37 -0.94 13.97 -31.53
N LYS A 38 -2.04 13.23 -31.36
CA LYS A 38 -2.71 13.10 -30.07
C LYS A 38 -1.82 12.39 -29.05
N ARG A 39 -1.14 11.30 -29.45
CA ARG A 39 -0.23 10.54 -28.59
C ARG A 39 0.97 11.38 -28.16
N GLU A 40 1.59 12.13 -29.08
CA GLU A 40 2.69 13.05 -28.77
C GLU A 40 2.25 14.14 -27.78
N ALA A 41 1.03 14.67 -27.93
CA ALA A 41 0.46 15.63 -26.98
C ALA A 41 0.14 15.01 -25.61
N GLU A 42 -0.37 13.78 -25.58
CA GLU A 42 -0.65 13.02 -24.35
C GLU A 42 0.64 12.62 -23.63
N GLU A 43 1.68 12.21 -24.35
CA GLU A 43 3.00 11.88 -23.82
C GLU A 43 3.65 13.13 -23.21
N LEU A 44 3.66 14.26 -23.92
CA LEU A 44 4.15 15.53 -23.39
C LEU A 44 3.34 16.00 -22.16
N ALA A 45 2.02 15.79 -22.16
CA ALA A 45 1.19 16.10 -21.00
C ALA A 45 1.47 15.16 -19.82
N SER A 46 1.71 13.88 -20.09
CA SER A 46 2.06 12.87 -19.09
C SER A 46 3.45 13.11 -18.51
N GLU A 47 4.44 13.46 -19.33
CA GLU A 47 5.79 13.86 -18.91
C GLU A 47 5.71 15.10 -18.02
N ARG A 48 5.01 16.16 -18.44
CA ARG A 48 4.80 17.36 -17.61
C ARG A 48 4.10 17.06 -16.29
N LYS A 49 3.16 16.11 -16.29
CA LYS A 49 2.47 15.66 -15.07
C LYS A 49 3.39 14.83 -14.18
N ALA A 50 4.20 13.95 -14.75
CA ALA A 50 5.17 13.14 -14.03
C ALA A 50 6.27 14.02 -13.43
N GLU A 51 6.82 14.97 -14.19
CA GLU A 51 7.77 15.97 -13.68
C GLU A 51 7.17 16.81 -12.55
N ARG A 52 5.89 17.20 -12.66
CA ARG A 52 5.20 17.90 -11.56
C ARG A 52 5.11 17.02 -10.33
N MET A 53 4.67 15.77 -10.48
CA MET A 53 4.58 14.81 -9.36
C MET A 53 5.95 14.54 -8.73
N VAL A 54 7.01 14.42 -9.53
CA VAL A 54 8.38 14.25 -9.04
C VAL A 54 8.82 15.51 -8.29
N ARG A 55 8.57 16.71 -8.81
CA ARG A 55 8.89 17.97 -8.10
C ARG A 55 8.09 18.13 -6.81
N GLU A 56 6.81 17.79 -6.80
CA GLU A 56 5.97 17.80 -5.61
C GLU A 56 6.47 16.78 -4.59
N TYR A 57 6.79 15.56 -5.02
CA TYR A 57 7.37 14.53 -4.17
C TYR A 57 8.74 14.95 -3.62
N GLU A 58 9.63 15.53 -4.44
CA GLU A 58 10.92 16.06 -4.00
C GLU A 58 10.77 17.24 -3.06
N ALA A 59 9.78 18.12 -3.28
CA ALA A 59 9.48 19.23 -2.39
C ALA A 59 8.95 18.73 -1.04
N SER A 60 8.02 17.78 -1.04
CA SER A 60 7.51 17.13 0.17
C SER A 60 8.59 16.31 0.87
N SER A 61 9.48 15.64 0.14
CA SER A 61 10.63 14.92 0.71
C SER A 61 11.60 15.91 1.34
N LYS A 62 11.94 17.03 0.68
CA LYS A 62 12.78 18.07 1.28
C LYS A 62 12.12 18.75 2.48
N GLU A 63 10.80 18.92 2.46
CA GLU A 63 10.03 19.41 3.60
C GLU A 63 10.09 18.39 4.75
N HIS A 64 9.93 17.10 4.46
CA HIS A 64 10.09 16.04 5.44
C HIS A 64 11.50 15.99 6.02
N ASP A 65 12.54 16.01 5.17
CA ASP A 65 13.95 16.04 5.57
C ASP A 65 14.25 17.30 6.42
N TYR A 66 13.66 18.45 6.07
CA TYR A 66 13.76 19.68 6.86
C TYR A 66 13.12 19.53 8.24
N TRP A 67 11.91 18.95 8.32
CA TRP A 67 11.23 18.71 9.59
C TRP A 67 11.94 17.66 10.43
N GLU A 68 12.43 16.57 9.84
CA GLU A 68 13.21 15.53 10.53
C GLU A 68 14.54 16.10 11.04
N ALA A 69 15.26 16.88 10.23
CA ALA A 69 16.48 17.56 10.67
C ALA A 69 16.22 18.58 11.78
N LYS A 70 15.07 19.28 11.73
CA LYS A 70 14.64 20.19 12.79
C LYS A 70 14.29 19.44 14.08
N GLU A 71 13.53 18.36 14.00
CA GLU A 71 13.19 17.50 15.15
C GLU A 71 14.43 16.88 15.78
N GLU A 72 15.38 16.39 14.97
CA GLU A 72 16.65 15.85 15.44
C GLU A 72 17.54 16.94 16.07
N ALA A 73 17.58 18.14 15.50
CA ALA A 73 18.30 19.27 16.10
C ALA A 73 17.68 19.69 17.45
N GLU A 74 16.34 19.69 17.55
CA GLU A 74 15.63 19.95 18.80
C GLU A 74 15.91 18.84 19.82
N ARG A 75 15.85 17.56 19.44
CA ARG A 75 16.24 16.44 20.31
C ARG A 75 17.67 16.58 20.84
N ARG A 76 18.64 16.90 19.98
CA ARG A 76 20.04 17.09 20.40
C ARG A 76 20.22 18.26 21.36
N TYR A 77 19.53 19.37 21.09
CA TYR A 77 19.54 20.53 22.00
C TYR A 77 18.96 20.16 23.36
N PHE A 78 17.84 19.43 23.39
CA PHE A 78 17.24 18.94 24.62
C PHE A 78 18.13 17.94 25.36
N ASP A 79 18.69 16.93 24.68
CA ASP A 79 19.62 15.97 25.29
C ASP A 79 20.86 16.69 25.86
N GLN A 80 21.37 17.73 25.18
CA GLN A 80 22.43 18.59 25.70
C GLN A 80 21.99 19.32 26.97
N MET A 81 20.81 19.95 26.98
CA MET A 81 20.30 20.62 28.19
C MET A 81 20.13 19.65 29.36
N ILE A 82 19.56 18.47 29.12
CA ILE A 82 19.42 17.43 30.16
C ILE A 82 20.80 17.04 30.70
N SER A 83 21.80 16.86 29.83
CA SER A 83 23.16 16.49 30.24
C SER A 83 23.91 17.58 31.02
N GLN A 84 23.62 18.86 30.74
CA GLN A 84 24.25 20.01 31.37
C GLN A 84 23.50 20.51 32.62
N SER A 85 22.27 20.06 32.80
CA SER A 85 21.41 20.46 33.92
C SER A 85 21.96 19.96 35.24
N THR A 86 22.09 20.86 36.21
CA THR A 86 22.37 20.49 37.61
C THR A 86 21.11 20.06 38.35
N CYS A 87 19.92 20.34 37.79
CA CYS A 87 18.64 19.95 38.34
C CYS A 87 18.36 18.44 38.13
N LEU A 88 18.94 17.82 37.11
CA LEU A 88 18.71 16.42 36.76
C LEU A 88 19.95 15.57 36.94
N ARG A 89 19.75 14.30 37.24
CA ARG A 89 20.74 13.24 37.01
C ARG A 89 20.05 12.03 36.41
N ALA A 90 20.80 11.09 35.84
CA ALA A 90 20.25 9.79 35.52
C ALA A 90 19.67 9.16 36.81
N ALA A 91 18.43 8.69 36.73
CA ALA A 91 17.84 7.94 37.83
C ALA A 91 18.55 6.59 37.95
N THR A 92 18.71 6.12 39.18
CA THR A 92 19.11 4.74 39.45
C THR A 92 17.86 3.89 39.68
N VAL A 93 18.02 2.57 39.62
CA VAL A 93 16.91 1.66 39.92
C VAL A 93 16.43 1.82 41.37
N GLU A 94 17.31 2.20 42.29
CA GLU A 94 16.98 2.49 43.69
C GLU A 94 16.05 3.68 43.83
N ASP A 95 16.29 4.78 43.09
CA ASP A 95 15.42 5.97 43.11
C ASP A 95 13.98 5.61 42.72
N TYR A 96 13.85 4.79 41.68
CA TYR A 96 12.54 4.33 41.22
C TYR A 96 11.95 3.28 42.16
N ASN A 97 12.76 2.41 42.74
CA ASN A 97 12.31 1.43 43.72
C ASN A 97 11.79 2.09 44.99
N GLU A 98 12.31 3.25 45.40
CA GLU A 98 11.75 4.02 46.52
C GLU A 98 10.30 4.42 46.22
N TRP A 99 10.06 5.03 45.07
CA TRP A 99 8.72 5.40 44.62
C TRP A 99 7.81 4.18 44.41
N LEU A 100 8.32 3.16 43.72
CA LEU A 100 7.58 1.94 43.38
C LEU A 100 7.20 1.14 44.64
N THR A 101 8.06 1.14 45.66
CA THR A 101 7.76 0.53 46.96
C THR A 101 6.57 1.20 47.60
N ASP A 102 6.57 2.53 47.73
CA ASP A 102 5.42 3.25 48.27
C ASP A 102 4.18 2.97 47.40
N TRP A 103 4.32 3.00 46.06
CA TRP A 103 3.22 2.78 45.12
C TRP A 103 2.53 1.45 45.36
N VAL A 104 3.29 0.34 45.46
CA VAL A 104 2.68 -0.96 45.71
C VAL A 104 2.07 -1.03 47.12
N HIS A 105 2.58 -0.31 48.11
CA HIS A 105 1.95 -0.32 49.44
C HIS A 105 0.60 0.43 49.47
N THR A 106 0.31 1.31 48.51
CA THR A 106 -1.03 1.92 48.39
C THR A 106 -2.15 0.95 48.00
N GLY A 107 -1.80 -0.25 47.53
CA GLY A 107 -2.77 -1.20 46.97
C GLY A 107 -3.09 -0.99 45.49
N GLN A 108 -2.51 0.02 44.84
CA GLN A 108 -2.63 0.23 43.41
C GLN A 108 -1.90 -0.86 42.60
N ARG A 109 -2.38 -1.07 41.36
CA ARG A 109 -1.89 -2.13 40.47
C ARG A 109 -0.66 -1.68 39.70
N LEU A 110 0.17 -2.65 39.34
CA LEU A 110 1.18 -2.50 38.30
C LEU A 110 0.53 -2.83 36.97
N HIS A 111 0.62 -1.91 36.02
CA HIS A 111 -0.14 -2.00 34.76
C HIS A 111 0.67 -2.57 33.61
N TYR A 112 2.01 -2.58 33.75
CA TYR A 112 2.90 -3.02 32.70
C TYR A 112 4.10 -3.74 33.30
N PHE A 113 4.36 -4.96 32.84
CA PHE A 113 5.59 -5.69 33.14
C PHE A 113 6.46 -5.67 31.90
N SER A 114 7.62 -5.02 32.03
CA SER A 114 8.61 -4.85 30.97
C SER A 114 9.53 -6.07 30.92
N ASP A 115 9.84 -6.55 29.71
CA ASP A 115 10.94 -7.50 29.48
C ASP A 115 12.31 -6.80 29.44
N ASN A 116 12.33 -5.46 29.45
CA ASN A 116 13.54 -4.67 29.49
C ASN A 116 13.92 -4.27 30.93
N PRO A 117 15.22 -4.19 31.27
CA PRO A 117 15.69 -3.64 32.52
C PRO A 117 15.42 -2.12 32.60
N PHE A 118 15.46 -1.59 33.82
CA PHE A 118 15.30 -0.17 34.12
C PHE A 118 16.24 0.71 33.29
N SER A 119 17.49 0.27 33.13
CA SER A 119 18.53 1.00 32.38
C SER A 119 18.26 1.16 30.88
N ALA A 120 17.32 0.38 30.31
CA ALA A 120 16.90 0.53 28.92
C ALA A 120 15.99 1.75 28.70
N TRP A 121 15.53 2.38 29.78
CA TRP A 121 14.64 3.53 29.75
C TRP A 121 15.36 4.81 30.16
N LYS A 122 15.03 5.94 29.51
CA LYS A 122 15.59 7.26 29.84
C LYS A 122 14.83 7.90 31.02
N LEU A 123 15.14 7.47 32.25
CA LEU A 123 14.59 8.04 33.48
C LEU A 123 15.57 9.04 34.12
N HIS A 124 15.02 10.15 34.60
CA HIS A 124 15.76 11.25 35.22
C HIS A 124 15.28 11.50 36.64
N TYR A 125 16.21 11.53 37.59
CA TYR A 125 15.94 11.93 38.97
C TYR A 125 16.12 13.44 39.11
N VAL A 126 15.13 14.11 39.67
CA VAL A 126 15.10 15.57 39.83
C VAL A 126 15.76 15.94 41.17
N GLN A 127 17.02 16.37 41.15
CA GLN A 127 17.79 16.69 42.35
C GLN A 127 17.21 17.90 43.10
N ASP A 128 16.87 18.96 42.36
CA ASP A 128 16.30 20.18 42.90
C ASP A 128 15.32 20.79 41.88
N PRO A 129 14.01 20.51 41.99
CA PRO A 129 13.01 20.98 41.02
C PRO A 129 12.83 22.50 41.02
N ASP A 130 13.25 23.22 42.07
CA ASP A 130 13.17 24.69 42.13
C ASP A 130 14.26 25.35 41.28
N THR A 131 15.37 24.64 41.04
CA THR A 131 16.43 25.08 40.11
C THR A 131 16.14 24.72 38.65
N TRP A 132 15.00 24.05 38.40
CA TRP A 132 14.59 23.76 37.04
C TRP A 132 14.29 25.05 36.30
N VAL A 133 15.04 25.29 35.22
CA VAL A 133 14.73 26.38 34.31
C VAL A 133 13.49 25.94 33.53
N SER A 134 12.31 26.37 34.01
CA SER A 134 11.03 26.10 33.34
C SER A 134 11.12 26.50 31.88
N ILE A 135 10.91 25.53 30.99
CA ILE A 135 10.87 25.72 29.55
C ILE A 135 9.53 26.36 29.13
N SER A 136 8.56 26.44 30.07
CA SER A 136 7.29 27.13 29.91
C SER A 136 7.22 28.38 30.80
N LYS A 137 7.66 29.50 30.24
CA LYS A 137 7.17 30.84 30.60
C LYS A 137 7.05 31.65 29.31
N ASP A 138 5.99 31.42 28.56
CA ASP A 138 5.22 32.48 27.90
C ASP A 138 4.02 31.92 27.12
N ASP A 139 2.90 32.64 27.25
CA ASP A 139 1.55 32.28 26.84
C ASP A 139 1.33 32.09 25.33
N HIS A 140 2.32 32.25 24.45
CA HIS A 140 2.13 32.15 23.00
C HIS A 140 3.37 31.59 22.26
N TYR A 141 3.82 30.36 22.59
CA TYR A 141 4.94 29.61 21.97
C TYR A 141 6.32 29.74 22.64
N GLY A 142 6.45 29.25 23.89
CA GLY A 142 7.70 28.58 24.32
C GLY A 142 7.82 27.22 23.63
N ARG A 143 9.03 26.79 23.21
CA ARG A 143 9.18 25.55 22.44
C ARG A 143 8.76 24.33 23.28
N PRO A 144 7.79 23.52 22.84
CA PRO A 144 7.43 22.29 23.53
C PRO A 144 8.61 21.30 23.51
N PHE A 145 8.54 20.25 24.34
CA PHE A 145 9.43 19.10 24.20
C PHE A 145 9.42 18.61 22.74
N PRO A 146 10.51 18.02 22.23
CA PRO A 146 10.51 17.52 20.86
C PRO A 146 9.30 16.59 20.67
N LYS A 147 8.62 16.72 19.53
CA LYS A 147 7.45 15.89 19.23
C LYS A 147 7.84 14.41 19.37
N ASP A 148 6.99 13.66 20.08
CA ASP A 148 7.19 12.24 20.43
C ASP A 148 8.34 11.94 21.40
N SER A 149 8.96 12.95 22.03
CA SER A 149 9.86 12.71 23.16
C SER A 149 9.12 12.12 24.35
N ARG A 150 9.65 11.02 24.88
CA ARG A 150 9.14 10.34 26.08
C ARG A 150 10.21 10.35 27.16
N TYR A 151 10.29 11.43 27.92
CA TYR A 151 11.13 11.50 29.11
C TYR A 151 10.31 11.17 30.36
N LEU A 152 10.99 10.58 31.32
CA LEU A 152 10.40 10.12 32.56
C LEU A 152 11.14 10.75 33.73
N PHE A 153 10.42 11.40 34.64
CA PHE A 153 11.00 12.15 35.74
C PHE A 153 10.58 11.58 37.09
N ILE A 154 11.52 11.48 38.04
CA ILE A 154 11.25 11.13 39.43
C ILE A 154 11.49 12.37 40.28
N ILE A 155 10.42 12.92 40.85
CA ILE A 155 10.49 14.02 41.81
C ILE A 155 10.66 13.43 43.22
N PRO A 156 11.72 13.79 43.96
CA PRO A 156 12.00 13.24 45.29
C PRO A 156 10.89 13.50 46.29
N LYS A 157 10.72 12.60 47.26
CA LYS A 157 9.67 12.63 48.29
C LYS A 157 9.63 13.91 49.13
N GLN A 158 10.76 14.60 49.27
CA GLN A 158 10.85 15.89 49.97
C GLN A 158 10.13 17.04 49.26
N TYR A 159 9.79 16.88 47.98
CA TYR A 159 9.06 17.85 47.16
C TYR A 159 7.65 17.35 46.86
N ASP A 160 6.71 18.29 46.80
CA ASP A 160 5.35 18.01 46.33
C ASP A 160 5.32 18.02 44.80
N CYS A 161 5.18 16.86 44.17
CA CYS A 161 5.27 16.70 42.72
C CYS A 161 4.22 17.51 41.95
N THR A 162 3.05 17.77 42.55
CA THR A 162 1.95 18.51 41.92
C THR A 162 2.34 19.95 41.56
N LYS A 163 3.26 20.55 42.30
CA LYS A 163 3.76 21.92 42.08
C LYS A 163 4.60 22.05 40.81
N TYR A 164 5.12 20.94 40.29
CA TYR A 164 6.07 20.93 39.18
C TYR A 164 5.53 20.23 37.92
N LEU A 165 4.26 19.82 37.91
CA LEU A 165 3.66 19.12 36.77
C LEU A 165 3.70 19.96 35.49
N SER A 166 3.43 21.27 35.57
CA SER A 166 3.50 22.16 34.40
C SER A 166 4.91 22.30 33.80
N ALA A 167 5.94 21.88 34.54
CA ALA A 167 7.33 21.95 34.12
C ALA A 167 7.87 20.61 33.59
N PHE A 168 7.41 19.48 34.14
CA PHE A 168 7.93 18.13 33.83
C PHE A 168 6.92 17.20 33.15
N CYS A 169 5.62 17.40 33.37
CA CYS A 169 4.52 16.58 32.85
C CYS A 169 3.84 17.29 31.66
N VAL A 170 4.59 17.52 30.60
CA VAL A 170 4.10 18.15 29.36
C VAL A 170 4.34 17.22 28.18
N GLU A 171 3.46 17.26 27.18
CA GLU A 171 3.50 16.38 26.01
C GLU A 171 3.57 14.89 26.44
N ASN A 172 4.30 14.03 25.73
CA ASN A 172 4.38 12.59 26.03
C ASN A 172 5.29 12.22 27.22
N ASN A 173 5.59 13.15 28.13
CA ASN A 173 6.38 12.87 29.34
C ASN A 173 5.52 12.27 30.45
N ALA A 174 6.19 11.70 31.45
CA ALA A 174 5.54 11.29 32.70
C ALA A 174 6.38 11.62 33.94
N VAL A 175 5.68 11.85 35.04
CA VAL A 175 6.23 12.21 36.35
C VAL A 175 5.80 11.17 37.37
N TYR A 176 6.79 10.63 38.07
CA TYR A 176 6.66 9.82 39.27
C TYR A 176 7.07 10.69 40.45
N GLY A 177 6.29 10.75 41.52
CA GLY A 177 6.67 11.52 42.69
C GLY A 177 5.69 11.36 43.85
N TRP A 178 5.74 12.27 44.82
CA TRP A 178 4.87 12.23 45.99
C TRP A 178 4.06 13.52 46.13
N HIS A 179 2.80 13.37 46.53
CA HIS A 179 1.93 14.43 46.99
C HIS A 179 1.40 14.06 48.37
N ASN A 180 1.62 14.91 49.39
CA ASN A 180 1.25 14.61 50.78
C ASN A 180 1.73 13.22 51.26
N ASN A 181 3.00 12.88 50.99
CA ASN A 181 3.60 11.56 51.26
C ASN A 181 2.94 10.36 50.55
N THR A 182 2.00 10.60 49.64
CA THR A 182 1.37 9.57 48.83
C THR A 182 2.05 9.52 47.46
N PRO A 183 2.50 8.34 46.99
CA PRO A 183 3.11 8.21 45.68
C PRO A 183 2.07 8.40 44.57
N GLU A 184 2.40 9.22 43.57
CA GLU A 184 1.51 9.55 42.46
C GLU A 184 2.24 9.47 41.12
N PHE A 185 1.46 9.31 40.05
CA PHE A 185 1.89 9.22 38.66
C PHE A 185 1.06 10.16 37.79
N TYR A 186 1.75 10.95 36.97
CA TYR A 186 1.13 11.93 36.06
C TYR A 186 1.71 11.80 34.64
N SER A 187 0.87 11.92 33.62
CA SER A 187 1.28 11.93 32.21
C SER A 187 0.30 12.74 31.36
N ASP A 188 0.81 13.51 30.37
CA ASP A 188 0.03 14.43 29.52
C ASP A 188 -0.09 13.93 28.07
N GLY A 189 -0.64 12.72 27.87
CA GLY A 189 -0.76 12.10 26.54
C GLY A 189 -2.07 12.41 25.78
N TYR A 190 -1.96 12.88 24.53
CA TYR A 190 -3.03 12.97 23.50
C TYR A 190 -3.59 11.56 23.14
N PRO A 191 -4.83 11.41 22.61
CA PRO A 191 -5.96 10.66 23.15
C PRO A 191 -6.05 9.17 22.75
N TYR A 192 -5.05 8.58 22.08
CA TYR A 192 -5.15 7.18 21.63
C TYR A 192 -4.78 6.13 22.70
N SER A 193 -4.40 6.57 23.90
CA SER A 193 -3.98 5.72 25.03
C SER A 193 -4.74 6.00 26.33
N ARG A 194 -5.88 6.72 26.28
CA ARG A 194 -6.74 6.96 27.46
C ARG A 194 -7.42 5.67 27.90
N ASN A 195 -6.70 4.84 28.67
CA ASN A 195 -7.20 3.98 29.76
C ASN A 195 -6.12 3.11 30.44
N VAL A 196 -4.83 3.49 30.47
CA VAL A 196 -3.87 2.80 31.34
C VAL A 196 -2.88 3.80 31.99
N PRO A 197 -2.90 3.98 33.33
CA PRO A 197 -1.78 4.59 34.04
C PRO A 197 -0.57 3.66 33.88
N TYR A 198 0.41 4.06 33.08
CA TYR A 198 1.54 3.20 32.75
C TYR A 198 2.57 3.26 33.88
N VAL A 199 2.39 2.40 34.89
CA VAL A 199 3.40 2.18 35.94
C VAL A 199 4.23 0.94 35.58
N PRO A 200 5.45 1.11 35.03
CA PRO A 200 6.25 -0.01 34.56
C PRO A 200 6.95 -0.74 35.70
N ALA A 201 6.86 -2.05 35.66
CA ALA A 201 7.62 -2.96 36.49
C ALA A 201 8.71 -3.60 35.62
N PHE A 202 9.98 -3.25 35.84
CA PHE A 202 11.11 -3.71 35.04
C PHE A 202 11.60 -5.10 35.49
N THR A 203 12.55 -5.66 34.73
CA THR A 203 13.17 -6.97 35.04
C THR A 203 14.12 -6.93 36.23
N ASP A 204 14.45 -5.75 36.74
CA ASP A 204 15.44 -5.50 37.81
C ASP A 204 14.91 -4.60 38.94
N THR A 205 13.61 -4.25 38.92
CA THR A 205 12.95 -3.50 40.01
C THR A 205 12.43 -4.40 41.13
N ILE A 206 12.07 -3.79 42.26
CA ILE A 206 11.70 -4.45 43.53
C ILE A 206 10.59 -5.50 43.36
N ASN A 207 9.66 -5.30 42.42
CA ASN A 207 8.59 -6.26 42.10
C ASN A 207 9.10 -7.66 41.74
N GLN A 208 10.32 -7.79 41.19
CA GLN A 208 10.89 -9.10 40.87
C GLN A 208 11.24 -9.86 42.14
N GLN A 209 11.86 -9.19 43.12
CA GLN A 209 12.15 -9.78 44.42
C GLN A 209 10.85 -10.13 45.16
N MET A 210 9.83 -9.25 45.08
CA MET A 210 8.48 -9.53 45.60
C MET A 210 7.87 -10.78 44.96
N CYS A 211 7.94 -10.90 43.63
CA CYS A 211 7.45 -12.08 42.91
C CYS A 211 8.22 -13.35 43.29
N GLN A 212 9.55 -13.28 43.47
CA GLN A 212 10.38 -14.42 43.85
C GLN A 212 10.06 -14.91 45.27
N ARG A 213 9.89 -14.00 46.24
CA ARG A 213 9.47 -14.35 47.60
C ARG A 213 8.08 -14.99 47.62
N ALA A 214 7.13 -14.41 46.88
CA ALA A 214 5.79 -14.99 46.72
C ALA A 214 5.83 -16.38 46.08
N GLN A 215 6.60 -16.56 45.00
CA GLN A 215 6.75 -17.86 44.35
C GLN A 215 7.36 -18.90 45.29
N ALA A 216 8.46 -18.55 45.98
CA ALA A 216 9.11 -19.46 46.92
C ALA A 216 8.20 -19.85 48.09
N ALA A 217 7.39 -18.91 48.59
CA ALA A 217 6.41 -19.22 49.64
C ALA A 217 5.28 -20.13 49.13
N LEU A 218 4.83 -19.93 47.89
CA LEU A 218 3.81 -20.78 47.25
C LEU A 218 4.34 -22.19 46.98
N ASP A 219 5.60 -22.33 46.53
CA ASP A 219 6.21 -23.63 46.21
C ASP A 219 6.40 -24.50 47.46
N ASN A 220 6.57 -23.88 48.63
CA ASN A 220 6.72 -24.55 49.92
C ASN A 220 5.40 -24.73 50.69
N CYS A 221 4.27 -24.27 50.12
CA CYS A 221 2.96 -24.33 50.76
C CYS A 221 2.19 -25.58 50.30
N ALA A 222 1.64 -26.35 51.24
CA ALA A 222 0.81 -27.49 50.89
C ALA A 222 -0.55 -27.04 50.32
N GLU A 223 -1.19 -27.90 49.53
CA GLU A 223 -2.47 -27.60 48.90
C GLU A 223 -3.54 -27.28 49.96
N GLY A 224 -4.08 -26.05 49.92
CA GLY A 224 -5.10 -25.57 50.86
C GLY A 224 -4.56 -24.77 52.06
N GLU A 225 -3.25 -24.71 52.24
CA GLU A 225 -2.63 -23.84 53.25
C GLU A 225 -2.52 -22.40 52.77
N ARG A 226 -2.44 -21.45 53.72
CA ARG A 226 -2.17 -20.05 53.40
C ARG A 226 -0.65 -19.86 53.34
N PRO A 227 -0.08 -19.37 52.23
CA PRO A 227 1.35 -19.14 52.14
C PRO A 227 1.75 -18.07 53.16
N GLU A 228 2.81 -18.35 53.92
CA GLU A 228 3.41 -17.38 54.84
C GLU A 228 4.28 -16.40 54.06
N VAL A 229 3.64 -15.40 53.48
CA VAL A 229 4.30 -14.35 52.69
C VAL A 229 3.60 -13.01 52.87
N ASP A 230 4.34 -11.93 52.67
CA ASP A 230 3.79 -10.58 52.67
C ASP A 230 2.59 -10.48 51.70
N PRO A 231 1.42 -9.98 52.15
CA PRO A 231 0.26 -9.80 51.29
C PRO A 231 0.52 -8.93 50.04
N VAL A 232 1.44 -7.96 50.14
CA VAL A 232 1.85 -7.10 49.01
C VAL A 232 2.61 -7.92 47.98
N ASP A 233 3.57 -8.74 48.41
CA ASP A 233 4.34 -9.63 47.53
C ASP A 233 3.41 -10.58 46.75
N LEU A 234 2.45 -11.19 47.46
CA LEU A 234 1.48 -12.10 46.87
C LEU A 234 0.55 -11.38 45.87
N ARG A 235 0.19 -10.11 46.15
CA ARG A 235 -0.63 -9.31 45.24
C ARG A 235 0.14 -8.94 43.96
N VAL A 236 1.36 -8.45 44.10
CA VAL A 236 2.25 -8.11 42.97
C VAL A 236 2.48 -9.33 42.08
N PHE A 237 2.71 -10.50 42.68
CA PHE A 237 2.82 -11.77 41.97
C PHE A 237 1.57 -12.10 41.15
N LYS A 238 0.37 -12.00 41.76
CA LYS A 238 -0.91 -12.26 41.08
C LYS A 238 -1.17 -11.28 39.94
N ASP A 239 -0.86 -10.00 40.12
CA ASP A 239 -1.00 -8.97 39.07
C ASP A 239 -0.07 -9.29 37.88
N ARG A 240 1.17 -9.71 38.14
CA ARG A 240 2.11 -10.17 37.10
C ARG A 240 1.59 -11.36 36.33
N ASP A 241 1.13 -12.40 37.03
CA ASP A 241 0.63 -13.61 36.38
C ASP A 241 -0.61 -13.32 35.52
N ALA A 242 -1.55 -12.51 36.02
CA ALA A 242 -2.71 -12.06 35.26
C ALA A 242 -2.32 -11.27 34.00
N TYR A 243 -1.32 -10.39 34.09
CA TYR A 243 -0.78 -9.66 32.95
C TYR A 243 -0.16 -10.61 31.92
N MET A 244 0.72 -11.52 32.34
CA MET A 244 1.42 -12.45 31.43
C MET A 244 0.44 -13.40 30.73
N ARG A 245 -0.64 -13.84 31.39
CA ARG A 245 -1.71 -14.63 30.74
C ARG A 245 -2.37 -13.85 29.62
N ARG A 246 -2.82 -12.61 29.88
CA ARG A 246 -3.44 -11.75 28.84
C ARG A 246 -2.48 -11.48 27.68
N PHE A 247 -1.21 -11.24 27.98
CA PHE A 247 -0.19 -11.02 26.97
C PHE A 247 -0.02 -12.25 26.06
N ARG A 248 0.07 -13.46 26.63
CA ARG A 248 0.16 -14.71 25.86
C ARG A 248 -1.09 -14.95 25.00
N GLU A 249 -2.29 -14.68 25.52
CA GLU A 249 -3.53 -14.79 24.76
C GLU A 249 -3.56 -13.84 23.55
N GLU A 250 -3.17 -12.58 23.75
CA GLU A 250 -3.12 -11.58 22.68
C GLU A 250 -2.08 -11.93 21.61
N GLN A 251 -0.91 -12.40 22.01
CA GLN A 251 0.11 -12.91 21.07
C GLN A 251 -0.41 -14.11 20.28
N ALA A 252 -1.08 -15.06 20.94
CA ALA A 252 -1.67 -16.22 20.27
C ALA A 252 -2.72 -15.82 19.23
N ARG A 253 -3.58 -14.82 19.53
CA ARG A 253 -4.55 -14.29 18.56
C ARG A 253 -3.87 -13.69 17.34
N ARG A 254 -2.86 -12.83 17.53
CA ARG A 254 -2.12 -12.21 16.41
C ARG A 254 -1.46 -13.24 15.51
N ILE A 255 -0.88 -14.29 16.10
CA ILE A 255 -0.28 -15.39 15.33
C ILE A 255 -1.36 -16.15 14.57
N ALA A 256 -2.50 -16.44 15.19
CA ALA A 256 -3.62 -17.12 14.53
C ALA A 256 -4.16 -16.30 13.35
N ASP A 257 -4.39 -15.00 13.54
CA ASP A 257 -4.88 -14.09 12.49
C ASP A 257 -3.88 -13.97 11.33
N GLY A 258 -2.59 -13.88 11.65
CA GLY A 258 -1.52 -13.86 10.64
C GLY A 258 -1.45 -15.17 9.86
N THR A 259 -1.65 -16.31 10.52
CA THR A 259 -1.67 -17.63 9.88
C THR A 259 -2.89 -17.80 8.98
N ALA A 260 -4.08 -17.40 9.44
CA ALA A 260 -5.31 -17.43 8.64
C ALA A 260 -5.18 -16.59 7.36
N CYS A 261 -4.69 -15.35 7.48
CA CYS A 261 -4.44 -14.50 6.32
C CYS A 261 -3.43 -15.11 5.33
N ALA A 262 -2.40 -15.81 5.84
CA ALA A 262 -1.42 -16.49 4.99
C ALA A 262 -2.02 -17.71 4.26
N MET A 263 -2.85 -18.50 4.96
CA MET A 263 -3.57 -19.64 4.37
C MET A 263 -4.55 -19.20 3.29
N GLU A 264 -5.37 -18.17 3.54
CA GLU A 264 -6.29 -17.61 2.55
C GLU A 264 -5.56 -17.15 1.29
N ARG A 265 -4.41 -16.47 1.44
CA ARG A 265 -3.57 -16.05 0.31
C ARG A 265 -2.98 -17.24 -0.44
N ALA A 266 -2.61 -18.31 0.25
CA ALA A 266 -2.07 -19.52 -0.37
C ALA A 266 -3.13 -20.27 -1.17
N GLU A 267 -4.33 -20.47 -0.59
CA GLU A 267 -5.48 -21.07 -1.27
C GLU A 267 -5.89 -20.27 -2.50
N TYR A 268 -5.90 -18.94 -2.39
CA TYR A 268 -6.18 -18.07 -3.52
C TYR A 268 -5.17 -18.24 -4.65
N LYS A 269 -3.87 -18.35 -4.34
CA LYS A 269 -2.82 -18.61 -5.34
C LYS A 269 -2.98 -19.99 -5.98
N LEU A 270 -3.34 -21.01 -5.21
CA LEU A 270 -3.60 -22.36 -5.72
C LEU A 270 -4.78 -22.35 -6.70
N ARG A 271 -5.90 -21.70 -6.34
CA ARG A 271 -7.06 -21.53 -7.23
C ARG A 271 -6.68 -20.79 -8.52
N LEU A 272 -5.85 -19.76 -8.43
CA LEU A 272 -5.37 -19.04 -9.61
C LEU A 272 -4.53 -19.94 -10.52
N ALA A 273 -3.59 -20.70 -9.95
CA ALA A 273 -2.75 -21.62 -10.71
C ALA A 273 -3.55 -22.76 -11.35
N GLU A 274 -4.55 -23.29 -10.65
CA GLU A 274 -5.46 -24.31 -11.18
C GLU A 274 -6.29 -23.76 -12.36
N ALA A 275 -6.84 -22.54 -12.22
CA ALA A 275 -7.58 -21.88 -13.29
C ALA A 275 -6.69 -21.61 -14.53
N GLU A 276 -5.48 -21.09 -14.33
CA GLU A 276 -4.51 -20.90 -15.42
C GLU A 276 -4.15 -22.23 -16.09
N HIS A 277 -3.96 -23.30 -15.32
CA HIS A 277 -3.65 -24.62 -15.85
C HIS A 277 -4.79 -25.22 -16.68
N LEU A 278 -6.03 -25.13 -16.20
CA LEU A 278 -7.21 -25.60 -16.93
C LEU A 278 -7.46 -24.81 -18.22
N GLU A 279 -7.24 -23.49 -18.18
CA GLU A 279 -7.32 -22.65 -19.38
C GLU A 279 -6.22 -23.05 -20.38
N GLU A 280 -4.97 -23.19 -19.94
CA GLU A 280 -3.87 -23.65 -20.80
C GLU A 280 -4.11 -25.04 -21.40
N GLN A 281 -4.62 -26.00 -20.60
CA GLN A 281 -5.01 -27.32 -21.11
C GLN A 281 -6.07 -27.22 -22.20
N THR A 282 -7.07 -26.37 -22.00
CA THR A 282 -8.14 -26.17 -22.99
C THR A 282 -7.59 -25.52 -24.26
N LEU A 283 -6.75 -24.49 -24.12
CA LEU A 283 -6.14 -23.77 -25.23
C LEU A 283 -5.08 -24.59 -25.99
N SER A 284 -4.58 -25.68 -25.40
CA SER A 284 -3.65 -26.61 -26.04
C SER A 284 -4.31 -27.57 -27.03
N LYS A 285 -5.65 -27.71 -26.99
CA LYS A 285 -6.43 -28.59 -27.87
C LYS A 285 -6.64 -27.94 -29.24
N THR A 286 -5.71 -28.22 -30.15
CA THR A 286 -5.60 -27.57 -31.47
C THR A 286 -6.73 -27.87 -32.45
N ASP A 287 -7.58 -28.86 -32.15
CA ASP A 287 -8.82 -29.18 -32.85
C ASP A 287 -9.96 -28.20 -32.49
N ARG A 288 -9.89 -27.56 -31.32
CA ARG A 288 -10.92 -26.64 -30.81
C ARG A 288 -10.52 -25.18 -30.98
N VAL A 289 -9.26 -24.88 -30.71
CA VAL A 289 -8.72 -23.52 -30.76
C VAL A 289 -7.23 -23.59 -31.04
N ARG A 290 -6.70 -22.57 -31.72
CA ARG A 290 -5.26 -22.47 -31.93
C ARG A 290 -4.78 -21.02 -31.86
N PRO A 291 -3.48 -20.77 -31.71
CA PRO A 291 -2.93 -19.45 -31.92
C PRO A 291 -3.42 -18.85 -33.24
N ALA A 292 -3.96 -17.63 -33.17
CA ALA A 292 -4.41 -16.93 -34.35
C ALA A 292 -3.21 -16.49 -35.18
N THR A 293 -3.40 -16.45 -36.48
CA THR A 293 -2.44 -15.89 -37.42
C THR A 293 -2.77 -14.42 -37.68
N CYS A 294 -1.75 -13.67 -38.11
CA CYS A 294 -1.92 -12.29 -38.54
C CYS A 294 -2.98 -12.16 -39.65
N ALA A 295 -3.05 -13.13 -40.57
CA ALA A 295 -4.01 -13.12 -41.68
C ALA A 295 -5.48 -13.22 -41.22
N GLU A 296 -5.74 -13.94 -40.13
CA GLU A 296 -7.10 -14.09 -39.57
C GLU A 296 -7.56 -12.81 -38.88
N TYR A 297 -6.67 -12.19 -38.11
CA TYR A 297 -6.93 -10.88 -37.55
C TYR A 297 -7.05 -9.82 -38.62
N ASP A 298 -6.21 -9.86 -39.66
CA ASP A 298 -6.27 -8.93 -40.80
C ASP A 298 -7.60 -9.04 -41.54
N ARG A 299 -8.15 -10.26 -41.72
CA ARG A 299 -9.48 -10.44 -42.32
C ARG A 299 -10.56 -9.74 -41.52
N TRP A 300 -10.58 -9.95 -40.20
CA TRP A 300 -11.52 -9.27 -39.31
C TRP A 300 -11.31 -7.74 -39.31
N LEU A 301 -10.06 -7.29 -39.24
CA LEU A 301 -9.70 -5.87 -39.21
C LEU A 301 -10.06 -5.16 -40.52
N GLU A 302 -9.84 -5.78 -41.68
CA GLU A 302 -10.28 -5.23 -42.96
C GLU A 302 -11.79 -5.04 -43.00
N ALA A 303 -12.56 -6.04 -42.55
CA ALA A 303 -14.01 -5.93 -42.46
C ALA A 303 -14.39 -4.76 -41.53
N TRP A 304 -13.74 -4.65 -40.37
CA TRP A 304 -13.99 -3.60 -39.38
C TRP A 304 -13.82 -2.19 -39.97
N VAL A 305 -12.72 -1.97 -40.70
CA VAL A 305 -12.47 -0.68 -41.34
C VAL A 305 -13.40 -0.43 -42.53
N ARG A 306 -13.72 -1.47 -43.33
CA ARG A 306 -14.70 -1.35 -44.43
C ARG A 306 -16.11 -1.02 -43.94
N ALA A 307 -16.50 -1.51 -42.77
CA ALA A 307 -17.75 -1.15 -42.10
C ALA A 307 -17.76 0.30 -41.58
N GLY A 308 -16.65 1.01 -41.71
CA GLY A 308 -16.54 2.42 -41.39
C GLY A 308 -16.07 2.70 -39.96
N ASN A 309 -15.42 1.75 -39.29
CA ASN A 309 -14.82 1.94 -37.98
C ASN A 309 -13.30 2.16 -38.06
N ASP A 310 -12.71 2.78 -37.04
CA ASP A 310 -11.26 2.99 -36.97
C ASP A 310 -10.60 2.08 -35.91
N PRO A 311 -9.32 1.70 -36.07
CA PRO A 311 -8.52 1.12 -34.99
C PRO A 311 -8.34 2.15 -33.88
N ALA A 312 -8.39 1.76 -32.61
CA ALA A 312 -8.29 2.73 -31.51
C ALA A 312 -6.87 3.11 -31.12
N TYR A 313 -5.89 2.24 -31.37
CA TYR A 313 -4.48 2.51 -31.10
C TYR A 313 -3.59 1.81 -32.10
N TYR A 314 -2.36 2.31 -32.22
CA TYR A 314 -1.31 1.68 -33.03
C TYR A 314 -0.16 1.24 -32.14
N SER A 315 0.36 0.05 -32.41
CA SER A 315 1.39 -0.59 -31.59
C SER A 315 2.56 -1.04 -32.48
N ASP A 316 3.78 -0.72 -32.03
CA ASP A 316 5.00 -1.18 -32.68
C ASP A 316 5.28 -2.68 -32.48
N SER A 317 4.53 -3.29 -31.57
CA SER A 317 4.55 -4.74 -31.37
C SER A 317 4.03 -5.49 -32.58
N GLU A 318 4.58 -6.68 -32.79
CA GLU A 318 3.99 -7.67 -33.69
C GLU A 318 2.76 -8.31 -33.05
N PHE A 319 1.80 -8.69 -33.89
CA PHE A 319 0.63 -9.46 -33.50
C PHE A 319 1.03 -10.85 -32.91
N ASN A 320 2.01 -11.52 -33.52
CA ASN A 320 2.46 -12.87 -33.20
C ASN A 320 3.57 -12.93 -32.11
N LYS A 321 3.45 -12.16 -31.02
CA LYS A 321 4.46 -12.20 -29.93
C LYS A 321 4.71 -13.64 -29.43
N LYS A 322 5.93 -13.89 -28.90
CA LYS A 322 6.42 -15.21 -28.39
C LYS A 322 5.46 -15.98 -27.47
N ARG A 323 4.47 -15.32 -26.86
CA ARG A 323 3.32 -15.96 -26.20
C ARG A 323 2.04 -15.52 -26.91
N PRO A 324 1.24 -16.47 -27.45
CA PRO A 324 0.02 -16.12 -28.16
C PRO A 324 -1.00 -15.53 -27.18
N ASN A 325 -1.37 -14.28 -27.44
CA ASN A 325 -2.48 -13.62 -26.76
C ASN A 325 -3.76 -13.63 -27.60
N TYR A 326 -3.66 -14.08 -28.85
CA TYR A 326 -4.75 -14.20 -29.82
C TYR A 326 -4.94 -15.65 -30.20
N TYR A 327 -6.19 -16.09 -30.17
CA TYR A 327 -6.62 -17.45 -30.47
C TYR A 327 -7.72 -17.41 -31.51
N TYR A 328 -7.59 -18.24 -32.54
CA TYR A 328 -8.64 -18.50 -33.52
C TYR A 328 -9.46 -19.70 -33.05
N VAL A 329 -10.77 -19.49 -32.90
CA VAL A 329 -11.70 -20.54 -32.46
C VAL A 329 -12.09 -21.38 -33.67
N ILE A 330 -11.89 -22.70 -33.59
CA ILE A 330 -12.19 -23.64 -34.69
C ILE A 330 -13.57 -24.24 -34.48
N ASP A 331 -13.82 -24.73 -33.27
CA ASP A 331 -15.09 -25.30 -32.86
C ASP A 331 -15.58 -24.52 -31.63
N PRO A 332 -16.45 -23.51 -31.81
CA PRO A 332 -16.96 -22.70 -30.71
C PRO A 332 -17.95 -23.46 -29.82
N GLU A 333 -18.50 -24.58 -30.29
CA GLU A 333 -19.43 -25.43 -29.54
C GLU A 333 -18.70 -26.34 -28.54
N ALA A 334 -17.46 -26.75 -28.86
CA ALA A 334 -16.63 -27.56 -27.97
C ALA A 334 -16.51 -26.98 -26.56
N GLU A 335 -16.38 -27.82 -25.54
CA GLU A 335 -16.26 -27.34 -24.16
C GLU A 335 -14.94 -26.58 -23.92
N PHE A 336 -15.04 -25.37 -23.35
CA PHE A 336 -13.90 -24.53 -22.99
C PHE A 336 -13.96 -24.11 -21.52
N TYR A 337 -12.80 -24.14 -20.85
CA TYR A 337 -12.58 -23.41 -19.61
C TYR A 337 -11.75 -22.17 -19.90
N ILE A 338 -12.36 -20.98 -19.80
CA ILE A 338 -11.68 -19.68 -19.89
C ILE A 338 -11.80 -19.01 -18.51
N SER A 339 -10.67 -18.64 -17.91
CA SER A 339 -10.65 -18.00 -16.59
C SER A 339 -11.34 -16.63 -16.61
N ASP A 340 -11.99 -16.27 -15.49
CA ASP A 340 -12.54 -14.92 -15.24
C ASP A 340 -11.45 -13.84 -15.13
N ARG A 341 -10.17 -14.24 -15.20
CA ARG A 341 -8.99 -13.38 -15.25
C ARG A 341 -8.25 -13.47 -16.58
N SER A 342 -8.82 -14.18 -17.55
CA SER A 342 -8.20 -14.32 -18.86
C SER A 342 -7.94 -12.95 -19.49
N VAL A 343 -6.74 -12.77 -20.02
CA VAL A 343 -6.33 -11.61 -20.84
C VAL A 343 -6.25 -11.98 -22.32
N ARG A 344 -6.77 -13.16 -22.67
CA ARG A 344 -6.71 -13.73 -24.01
C ARG A 344 -7.74 -13.06 -24.93
N ARG A 345 -7.47 -13.15 -26.21
CA ARG A 345 -8.27 -12.56 -27.28
C ARG A 345 -8.70 -13.68 -28.20
N PHE A 346 -9.99 -13.80 -28.45
CA PHE A 346 -10.56 -14.86 -29.26
C PHE A 346 -11.11 -14.26 -30.55
N ILE A 347 -10.79 -14.89 -31.68
CA ILE A 347 -11.35 -14.60 -32.98
C ILE A 347 -12.33 -15.73 -33.30
N ILE A 348 -13.62 -15.42 -33.26
CA ILE A 348 -14.70 -16.33 -33.61
C ILE A 348 -14.95 -16.18 -35.11
N PRO A 349 -14.87 -17.24 -35.93
CA PRO A 349 -15.01 -17.17 -37.39
C PRO A 349 -16.32 -16.52 -37.88
N GLU A 350 -16.31 -16.01 -39.10
CA GLU A 350 -17.44 -15.29 -39.72
C GLU A 350 -18.68 -16.17 -39.91
N GLU A 351 -18.49 -17.49 -40.05
CA GLU A 351 -19.57 -18.47 -40.14
C GLU A 351 -20.41 -18.65 -38.85
N TYR A 352 -19.97 -18.08 -37.72
CA TYR A 352 -20.66 -18.16 -36.44
C TYR A 352 -21.14 -16.77 -35.97
N ASP A 353 -22.36 -16.71 -35.40
CA ASP A 353 -22.78 -15.52 -34.66
C ASP A 353 -22.06 -15.49 -33.31
N CYS A 354 -21.19 -14.50 -33.13
CA CYS A 354 -20.37 -14.45 -31.91
C CYS A 354 -21.19 -14.18 -30.64
N ARG A 355 -22.43 -13.68 -30.73
CA ARG A 355 -23.32 -13.42 -29.58
C ARG A 355 -23.57 -14.69 -28.77
N ASP A 356 -23.68 -15.81 -29.46
CA ASP A 356 -24.00 -17.11 -28.85
C ASP A 356 -22.86 -17.60 -27.92
N TYR A 357 -21.65 -17.06 -28.09
CA TYR A 357 -20.45 -17.52 -27.38
C TYR A 357 -19.79 -16.46 -26.49
N LEU A 358 -20.42 -15.29 -26.30
CA LEU A 358 -19.81 -14.19 -25.53
C LEU A 358 -19.52 -14.56 -24.09
N TYR A 359 -20.47 -15.19 -23.39
CA TYR A 359 -20.28 -15.61 -22.00
C TYR A 359 -19.19 -16.67 -21.85
N LYS A 360 -18.89 -17.41 -22.93
CA LYS A 360 -17.88 -18.47 -22.96
C LYS A 360 -16.47 -17.91 -23.12
N PHE A 361 -16.29 -16.92 -24.01
CA PHE A 361 -14.97 -16.37 -24.38
C PHE A 361 -14.68 -14.97 -23.83
N CYS A 362 -15.66 -14.31 -23.21
CA CYS A 362 -15.51 -13.02 -22.53
C CYS A 362 -15.92 -13.08 -21.04
N PRO A 363 -15.45 -14.07 -20.25
CA PRO A 363 -15.79 -14.15 -18.82
C PRO A 363 -15.06 -13.10 -17.96
N SER A 364 -14.00 -12.49 -18.51
CA SER A 364 -13.09 -11.54 -17.85
C SER A 364 -13.24 -10.12 -18.40
N PRO A 365 -13.06 -9.07 -17.56
CA PRO A 365 -12.95 -7.68 -18.00
C PRO A 365 -11.83 -7.43 -19.03
N ASP A 366 -10.78 -8.25 -19.00
CA ASP A 366 -9.60 -8.11 -19.85
C ASP A 366 -9.61 -9.04 -21.07
N ALA A 367 -10.54 -10.00 -21.13
CA ALA A 367 -10.73 -10.87 -22.29
C ALA A 367 -11.46 -10.13 -23.40
N LYS A 368 -11.11 -10.41 -24.65
CA LYS A 368 -11.76 -9.81 -25.82
C LYS A 368 -12.23 -10.84 -26.82
N VAL A 369 -13.38 -10.59 -27.41
CA VAL A 369 -13.91 -11.41 -28.51
C VAL A 369 -14.01 -10.54 -29.75
N TYR A 370 -13.33 -10.97 -30.81
CA TYR A 370 -13.41 -10.44 -32.17
C TYR A 370 -14.29 -11.40 -32.97
N GLY A 371 -15.39 -10.92 -33.54
CA GLY A 371 -16.33 -11.81 -34.24
C GLY A 371 -17.22 -11.07 -35.22
N TRP A 372 -18.30 -11.73 -35.63
CA TRP A 372 -19.28 -11.22 -36.57
C TRP A 372 -20.70 -11.35 -36.00
N VAL A 373 -21.55 -10.37 -36.32
CA VAL A 373 -23.00 -10.35 -36.05
C VAL A 373 -23.68 -9.84 -37.31
N ASP A 374 -24.59 -10.62 -37.89
CA ASP A 374 -25.29 -10.26 -39.14
C ASP A 374 -24.31 -9.84 -40.27
N ASN A 375 -23.21 -10.58 -40.44
CA ASN A 375 -22.08 -10.28 -41.34
C ASN A 375 -21.39 -8.93 -41.10
N LYS A 376 -21.56 -8.34 -39.92
CA LYS A 376 -20.85 -7.14 -39.50
C LYS A 376 -19.80 -7.48 -38.45
N PRO A 377 -18.56 -7.00 -38.59
CA PRO A 377 -17.51 -7.24 -37.63
C PRO A 377 -17.81 -6.50 -36.33
N VAL A 378 -17.64 -7.19 -35.21
CA VAL A 378 -17.85 -6.66 -33.86
C VAL A 378 -16.71 -7.04 -32.93
N ILE A 379 -16.56 -6.25 -31.87
CA ILE A 379 -15.66 -6.52 -30.75
C ILE A 379 -16.44 -6.44 -29.44
N TYR A 380 -16.29 -7.45 -28.58
CA TYR A 380 -16.91 -7.49 -27.27
C TYR A 380 -15.86 -7.52 -26.16
N VAL A 381 -16.13 -6.72 -25.12
CA VAL A 381 -15.37 -6.61 -23.87
C VAL A 381 -16.35 -6.45 -22.71
N GLN A 382 -16.11 -7.13 -21.60
CA GLN A 382 -17.06 -7.20 -20.47
C GLN A 382 -17.18 -5.87 -19.70
N ARG A 383 -16.15 -5.01 -19.73
CA ARG A 383 -16.19 -3.63 -19.20
C ARG A 383 -15.86 -2.62 -20.30
N MET A 384 -16.84 -1.80 -20.71
CA MET A 384 -16.62 -0.66 -21.61
C MET A 384 -15.87 0.51 -20.94
N ASP A 385 -15.78 0.52 -19.60
CA ASP A 385 -15.33 1.68 -18.81
C ASP A 385 -13.79 1.76 -18.64
N SER A 386 -13.07 0.73 -19.09
CA SER A 386 -11.61 0.62 -18.94
C SER A 386 -10.88 1.36 -20.06
N PHE A 387 -10.57 2.64 -19.84
CA PHE A 387 -9.55 3.47 -20.50
C PHE A 387 -8.92 2.87 -21.78
N GLY A 388 -9.52 3.10 -22.95
CA GLY A 388 -8.89 2.95 -24.28
C GLY A 388 -8.35 1.57 -24.68
N ARG A 389 -8.37 0.57 -23.78
CA ARG A 389 -7.81 -0.77 -24.01
C ARG A 389 -8.83 -1.75 -24.56
N GLY A 390 -10.10 -1.39 -24.69
CA GLY A 390 -11.18 -2.28 -25.17
C GLY A 390 -11.29 -2.45 -26.69
N PHE A 391 -10.61 -1.62 -27.49
CA PHE A 391 -10.82 -1.50 -28.93
C PHE A 391 -9.72 -2.19 -29.77
N PRO A 392 -9.93 -2.44 -31.08
CA PRO A 392 -8.93 -3.09 -31.92
C PRO A 392 -7.68 -2.22 -32.11
N GLY A 393 -6.52 -2.86 -32.11
CA GLY A 393 -5.23 -2.20 -32.35
C GLY A 393 -4.71 -2.46 -33.76
N GLY A 394 -4.05 -1.47 -34.37
CA GLY A 394 -3.21 -1.67 -35.56
C GLY A 394 -1.79 -2.08 -35.14
N TYR A 395 -1.32 -3.24 -35.62
CA TYR A 395 0.02 -3.77 -35.29
C TYR A 395 0.99 -3.59 -36.46
N THR A 396 2.29 -3.52 -36.20
CA THR A 396 3.32 -3.25 -37.23
C THR A 396 3.35 -4.22 -38.40
N ASN A 397 2.88 -5.46 -38.20
CA ASN A 397 2.84 -6.51 -39.20
C ASN A 397 1.44 -6.78 -39.79
N THR A 398 0.43 -5.97 -39.45
CA THR A 398 -0.96 -6.13 -39.94
C THR A 398 -1.21 -5.38 -41.24
N VAL A 399 -2.31 -5.73 -41.93
CA VAL A 399 -2.76 -5.08 -43.16
C VAL A 399 -2.89 -3.56 -43.01
N ASP A 400 -3.38 -3.08 -41.87
CA ASP A 400 -3.43 -1.65 -41.55
C ASP A 400 -2.05 -0.99 -41.67
N ALA A 401 -1.01 -1.56 -41.06
CA ALA A 401 0.35 -1.02 -41.15
C ALA A 401 0.90 -1.03 -42.58
N ARG A 402 0.60 -2.09 -43.35
CA ARG A 402 0.97 -2.18 -44.77
C ARG A 402 0.28 -1.11 -45.60
N LEU A 403 -1.03 -0.90 -45.42
CA LEU A 403 -1.80 0.13 -46.12
C LEU A 403 -1.28 1.53 -45.79
N ARG A 404 -1.02 1.82 -44.50
CA ARG A 404 -0.40 3.08 -44.07
C ARG A 404 0.98 3.32 -44.69
N LYS A 405 1.84 2.28 -44.74
CA LYS A 405 3.18 2.37 -45.35
C LYS A 405 3.11 2.62 -46.85
N GLN A 406 2.21 1.94 -47.56
CA GLN A 406 2.00 2.13 -49.00
C GLN A 406 1.47 3.55 -49.30
N ALA A 407 0.55 4.06 -48.49
CA ALA A 407 0.01 5.40 -48.63
C ALA A 407 1.11 6.46 -48.47
N ARG A 408 1.95 6.34 -47.43
CA ARG A 408 3.08 7.25 -47.16
C ARG A 408 4.15 7.29 -48.25
N LEU A 409 4.52 6.13 -48.79
CA LEU A 409 5.56 6.04 -49.82
C LEU A 409 5.15 6.74 -51.12
N LYS A 410 3.86 6.72 -51.46
CA LYS A 410 3.34 7.38 -52.67
C LYS A 410 3.07 8.87 -52.45
N TYR A 411 2.61 9.27 -51.25
CA TYR A 411 2.40 10.68 -50.91
C TYR A 411 3.70 11.49 -50.87
N ARG A 412 4.83 10.87 -50.47
CA ARG A 412 6.17 11.50 -50.55
C ARG A 412 6.74 11.62 -51.97
N GLN A 413 6.14 10.95 -52.96
CA GLN A 413 6.59 10.96 -54.37
C GLN A 413 5.78 11.94 -55.24
N GLU A 414 4.89 12.75 -54.65
CA GLU A 414 4.21 13.86 -55.29
C GLU A 414 4.93 15.16 -54.91
N PRO A 415 5.63 15.84 -55.85
CA PRO A 415 6.23 17.16 -55.62
C PRO A 415 5.19 18.28 -55.50
#